data_AF-A0A9X1GGJ6-F1
#
_entry.id   AF-A0A9X1GGJ6-F1
#
_cell.length_a   1.000
_cell.length_b   1.000
_cell.length_c   1.000
_cell.angle_alpha   90.00
_cell.angle_beta   90.00
_cell.angle_gamma   90.00
#
_symmetry.space_group_name_H-M   'P 1'
#
loop_
_entity.id
_entity.type
_entity.pdbx_description
1 polymer ?
#
loop_
_entity_poly.entity_id
_entity_poly.type
_entity_poly.pdbx_seq_one_letter_code
_entity_poly.pdbx_strand_id
1 'polypeptide(L)'
;MNTKSTLQFTKGAILRLSLLFMAMIGFVLWLQQSGSLENPQLLETLYRQGNYIEAVLWSLFSLGFMIYSYKRNCLIAKHKNQITSVIFLLFGLSDIIEVQTGGWWKPWWLLLWKSSCVIGFIVCFWDYLKIQHSKNH
;
A
#
# COMPACT_ATOMS: atom_id res chain seq x y z
N MET A 1 9.69 34.69 4.85
CA MET A 1 9.79 33.74 3.73
C MET A 1 11.12 33.00 3.85
N ASN A 2 11.12 31.74 4.29
CA ASN A 2 12.25 30.84 4.13
C ASN A 2 11.73 29.40 4.09
N THR A 3 11.23 29.00 2.93
CA THR A 3 10.67 27.67 2.64
C THR A 3 11.77 26.76 2.11
N LYS A 4 12.56 26.15 2.99
CA LYS A 4 13.35 24.95 2.66
C LYS A 4 13.40 23.99 3.84
N SER A 5 12.28 23.32 4.10
CA SER A 5 12.31 22.04 4.82
C SER A 5 12.69 20.98 3.80
N THR A 6 13.99 20.77 3.60
CA THR A 6 14.50 19.57 2.93
C THR A 6 14.11 18.37 3.80
N LEU A 7 13.28 17.47 3.28
CA LEU A 7 12.98 16.19 3.92
C LEU A 7 14.30 15.45 4.21
N GLN A 8 14.80 15.56 5.44
CA GLN A 8 15.94 14.79 5.94
C GLN A 8 15.42 13.40 6.31
N PHE A 9 15.13 12.60 5.29
CA PHE A 9 14.85 11.20 5.50
C PHE A 9 16.07 10.52 6.13
N THR A 10 15.88 9.77 7.20
CA THR A 10 16.93 8.95 7.80
C THR A 10 17.44 7.97 6.73
N LYS A 11 18.76 7.99 6.44
CA LYS A 11 19.37 7.19 5.37
C LYS A 11 18.95 5.71 5.42
N GLY A 12 18.78 5.17 6.63
CA GLY A 12 18.32 3.79 6.85
C GLY A 12 16.85 3.52 6.51
N ALA A 13 15.97 4.51 6.67
CA ALA A 13 14.55 4.38 6.30
C ALA A 13 14.40 4.44 4.77
N ILE A 14 15.12 5.33 4.09
CA ILE A 14 15.20 5.34 2.62
C ILE A 14 15.72 4.00 2.13
N LEU A 15 16.85 3.53 2.68
CA LEU A 15 17.47 2.28 2.24
C LEU A 15 16.50 1.10 2.35
N ARG A 16 15.76 0.97 3.47
CA ARG A 16 14.77 -0.10 3.66
C ARG A 16 13.58 0.03 2.71
N LEU A 17 13.07 1.23 2.50
CA LEU A 17 11.94 1.47 1.59
C LEU A 17 12.34 1.22 0.13
N SER A 18 13.53 1.70 -0.26
CA SER A 18 14.12 1.50 -1.58
C SER A 18 14.42 0.02 -1.85
N LEU A 19 14.92 -0.72 -0.85
CA LEU A 19 15.13 -2.17 -0.95
C LEU A 19 13.81 -2.92 -1.14
N LEU A 20 12.77 -2.56 -0.38
CA LEU A 20 11.43 -3.14 -0.54
C LEU A 20 10.85 -2.85 -1.93
N PHE A 21 10.98 -1.62 -2.40
CA PHE A 21 10.51 -1.22 -3.72
C PHE A 21 11.28 -1.94 -4.85
N MET A 22 12.60 -2.03 -4.74
CA MET A 22 13.45 -2.80 -5.66
C MET A 22 13.13 -4.29 -5.64
N ALA A 23 12.83 -4.88 -4.47
CA ALA A 23 12.43 -6.27 -4.36
C ALA A 23 11.07 -6.53 -5.01
N MET A 24 10.10 -5.62 -4.85
CA MET A 24 8.81 -5.70 -5.52
C MET A 24 8.93 -5.55 -7.03
N ILE A 25 9.72 -4.58 -7.52
CA ILE A 25 10.01 -4.43 -8.96
C ILE A 25 10.74 -5.67 -9.50
N GLY A 26 11.75 -6.16 -8.79
CA GLY A 26 12.50 -7.35 -9.17
C GLY A 26 11.61 -8.60 -9.23
N PHE A 27 10.67 -8.74 -8.30
CA PHE A 27 9.66 -9.80 -8.32
C PHE A 27 8.72 -9.68 -9.52
N VAL A 28 8.23 -8.47 -9.84
CA VAL A 28 7.39 -8.22 -11.02
C VAL A 28 8.14 -8.51 -12.32
N LEU A 29 9.40 -8.06 -12.43
CA LEU A 29 10.24 -8.30 -13.61
C LEU A 29 10.56 -9.80 -13.76
N TRP A 30 10.85 -10.49 -12.66
CA TRP A 30 11.05 -11.94 -12.66
C TRP A 30 9.77 -12.70 -13.07
N LEU A 31 8.60 -12.23 -12.63
CA LEU A 31 7.30 -12.77 -13.04
C LEU A 31 7.06 -12.56 -14.54
N GLN A 32 7.41 -11.39 -15.08
CA GLN A 32 7.32 -11.10 -16.52
C GLN A 32 8.31 -11.93 -17.35
N GLN A 33 9.52 -12.17 -16.84
CA GLN A 33 10.57 -12.94 -17.52
C GLN A 33 10.27 -14.45 -17.51
N SER A 34 9.58 -14.95 -16.49
CA SER A 34 9.28 -16.39 -16.31
C SER A 34 8.07 -16.87 -17.10
N GLY A 35 7.29 -15.96 -17.70
CA GLY A 35 6.11 -16.29 -18.49
C GLY A 35 6.32 -16.10 -19.99
N SER A 36 6.43 -17.20 -20.74
CA SER A 36 6.04 -17.26 -22.15
C SER A 36 4.51 -17.06 -22.25
N LEU A 37 4.05 -15.82 -22.16
CA LEU A 37 2.63 -15.47 -22.06
C LEU A 37 1.96 -15.35 -23.43
N GLU A 38 1.82 -16.47 -24.15
CA GLU A 38 0.91 -16.55 -25.31
C GLU A 38 -0.48 -17.06 -24.94
N ASN A 39 -0.69 -17.58 -23.72
CA ASN A 39 -1.97 -18.16 -23.33
C ASN A 39 -2.87 -17.15 -22.58
N PRO A 40 -3.95 -16.65 -23.20
CA PRO A 40 -4.86 -15.68 -22.58
C PRO A 40 -5.55 -16.24 -21.32
N GLN A 41 -5.75 -17.56 -21.23
CA GLN A 41 -6.34 -18.20 -20.03
C GLN A 41 -5.37 -18.15 -18.84
N LEU A 42 -4.06 -18.27 -19.09
CA LEU A 42 -3.04 -18.14 -18.05
C LEU A 42 -2.98 -16.69 -17.54
N LEU A 43 -3.03 -15.70 -18.44
CA LEU A 43 -3.09 -14.28 -18.09
C LEU A 43 -4.30 -13.95 -17.21
N GLU A 44 -5.48 -14.44 -17.56
CA GLU A 44 -6.69 -14.23 -16.74
C GLU A 44 -6.54 -14.91 -15.36
N THR A 45 -5.99 -16.12 -15.32
CA THR A 45 -5.78 -16.85 -14.07
C THR A 45 -4.80 -16.12 -13.15
N LEU A 46 -3.67 -15.65 -13.69
CA LEU A 46 -2.68 -14.87 -12.96
C LEU A 46 -3.26 -13.55 -12.45
N TYR A 47 -4.04 -12.86 -13.27
CA TYR A 47 -4.73 -11.63 -12.87
C TYR A 47 -5.69 -11.88 -11.70
N ARG A 48 -6.56 -12.89 -11.80
CA ARG A 48 -7.51 -13.22 -10.72
C ARG A 48 -6.81 -13.66 -9.44
N GLN A 49 -5.85 -14.58 -9.54
CA GLN A 49 -5.14 -15.10 -8.37
C GLN A 49 -4.25 -14.03 -7.73
N GLY A 50 -3.56 -13.23 -8.54
CA GLY A 50 -2.75 -12.11 -8.08
C GLY A 50 -3.56 -11.12 -7.24
N ASN A 51 -4.69 -10.66 -7.76
CA ASN A 51 -5.55 -9.72 -7.04
C ASN A 51 -6.13 -10.30 -5.74
N TYR A 52 -6.46 -11.61 -5.69
CA TYR A 52 -6.87 -12.24 -4.42
C TYR A 52 -5.74 -12.31 -3.40
N ILE A 53 -4.52 -12.62 -3.84
CA ILE A 53 -3.34 -12.63 -2.98
C ILE A 53 -3.07 -11.22 -2.45
N GLU A 54 -3.16 -10.20 -3.30
CA GLU A 54 -3.05 -8.80 -2.92
C GLU A 54 -4.12 -8.43 -1.89
N ALA A 55 -5.39 -8.75 -2.13
CA ALA A 55 -6.48 -8.50 -1.19
C ALA A 55 -6.22 -9.10 0.20
N VAL A 56 -5.68 -10.33 0.26
CA VAL A 56 -5.29 -10.98 1.52
C VAL A 56 -4.13 -10.24 2.18
N LEU A 57 -3.08 -9.90 1.43
CA LEU A 57 -1.93 -9.16 1.95
C LEU A 57 -2.34 -7.80 2.54
N TRP A 58 -3.17 -7.03 1.84
CA TRP A 58 -3.66 -5.75 2.34
C TRP A 58 -4.54 -5.90 3.58
N SER A 59 -5.36 -6.96 3.64
CA SER A 59 -6.16 -7.29 4.82
C SER A 59 -5.28 -7.64 6.03
N LEU A 60 -4.17 -8.36 5.82
CA LEU A 60 -3.20 -8.67 6.88
C LEU A 60 -2.51 -7.39 7.39
N PHE A 61 -2.11 -6.47 6.51
CA PHE A 61 -1.58 -5.17 6.92
C PHE A 61 -2.61 -4.37 7.72
N SER A 62 -3.87 -4.34 7.26
CA SER A 62 -4.96 -3.71 7.99
C SER A 62 -5.11 -4.25 9.40
N LEU A 63 -5.13 -5.59 9.55
CA LEU A 63 -5.21 -6.24 10.84
C LEU A 63 -4.01 -5.92 11.72
N GLY A 64 -2.80 -5.92 11.15
CA GLY A 64 -1.57 -5.54 11.84
C GLY A 64 -1.63 -4.13 12.41
N PHE A 65 -2.07 -3.14 11.61
CA PHE A 65 -2.26 -1.76 12.08
C PHE A 65 -3.36 -1.64 13.13
N MET A 66 -4.46 -2.38 12.97
CA MET A 66 -5.56 -2.41 13.95
C MET A 66 -5.07 -2.95 15.30
N ILE A 67 -4.40 -4.11 15.31
CA ILE A 67 -3.83 -4.72 16.53
C ILE A 67 -2.80 -3.78 17.16
N TYR A 68 -1.92 -3.19 16.34
CA TYR A 68 -0.91 -2.26 16.82
C TYR A 68 -1.52 -0.98 17.41
N SER A 69 -2.69 -0.55 16.95
CA SER A 69 -3.41 0.61 17.50
C SER A 69 -3.76 0.44 18.98
N TYR A 70 -4.09 -0.79 19.43
CA TYR A 70 -4.42 -1.07 20.83
C TYR A 70 -3.23 -0.97 21.77
N LYS A 71 -2.00 -1.06 21.25
CA LYS A 71 -0.76 -0.87 22.03
C LYS A 71 -0.38 0.61 22.20
N ARG A 72 -1.16 1.55 21.66
CA ARG A 72 -0.86 3.00 21.71
C ARG A 72 -1.60 3.67 22.86
N ASN A 73 -0.83 4.26 23.77
CA ASN A 73 -1.37 5.01 24.91
C ASN A 73 -1.89 6.42 24.53
N CYS A 74 -1.46 6.97 23.40
CA CYS A 74 -1.92 8.27 22.91
C CYS A 74 -3.09 8.10 21.93
N LEU A 75 -4.23 8.73 22.22
CA LEU A 75 -5.45 8.68 21.39
C LEU A 75 -5.20 9.12 19.95
N ILE A 76 -4.40 10.17 19.74
CA ILE A 76 -4.06 10.66 18.39
C ILE A 76 -3.32 9.57 17.59
N ALA A 77 -2.35 8.90 18.21
CA ALA A 77 -1.60 7.83 17.56
C ALA A 77 -2.45 6.57 17.32
N LYS A 78 -3.40 6.29 18.22
CA LYS A 78 -4.38 5.21 18.05
C LYS A 78 -5.28 5.46 16.85
N HIS A 79 -5.90 6.64 16.77
CA HIS A 79 -6.77 7.02 15.65
C HIS A 79 -6.04 6.98 14.31
N LYS A 80 -4.80 7.47 14.26
CA LYS A 80 -3.97 7.38 13.04
C LYS A 80 -3.78 5.94 12.56
N ASN A 81 -3.44 5.03 13.47
CA ASN A 81 -3.28 3.62 13.12
C ASN A 81 -4.60 2.97 12.68
N GLN A 82 -5.72 3.34 13.30
CA GLN A 82 -7.05 2.87 12.90
C GLN A 82 -7.44 3.38 11.50
N ILE A 83 -7.20 4.66 11.21
CA ILE A 83 -7.44 5.25 9.88
C ILE A 83 -6.58 4.52 8.84
N THR A 84 -5.28 4.33 9.09
CA THR A 84 -4.39 3.57 8.21
C THR A 84 -4.93 2.15 7.99
N SER A 85 -5.33 1.45 9.05
CA SER A 85 -5.94 0.12 8.96
C SER A 85 -7.18 0.11 8.05
N VAL A 86 -8.08 1.08 8.20
CA VAL A 86 -9.28 1.19 7.36
C VAL A 86 -8.90 1.41 5.89
N ILE A 87 -7.93 2.28 5.59
CA ILE A 87 -7.48 2.53 4.22
C ILE A 87 -6.91 1.25 3.57
N PHE A 88 -6.10 0.49 4.30
CA PHE A 88 -5.57 -0.80 3.83
C PHE A 88 -6.68 -1.82 3.57
N LEU A 89 -7.68 -1.89 4.45
CA LEU A 89 -8.82 -2.79 4.27
C LEU A 89 -9.64 -2.42 3.04
N LEU A 90 -9.93 -1.12 2.87
CA LEU A 90 -10.66 -0.60 1.73
C LEU A 90 -9.91 -0.86 0.43
N PHE A 91 -8.58 -0.75 0.43
CA PHE A 91 -7.78 -1.08 -0.75
C PHE A 91 -7.86 -2.58 -1.09
N GLY A 92 -7.71 -3.47 -0.11
CA GLY A 92 -7.87 -4.91 -0.33
C GLY A 92 -9.27 -5.31 -0.80
N LEU A 93 -10.32 -4.64 -0.31
CA LEU A 93 -11.69 -4.83 -0.82
C LEU A 93 -11.82 -4.37 -2.28
N SER A 94 -11.12 -3.30 -2.68
CA SER A 94 -11.13 -2.84 -4.06
C SER A 94 -10.51 -3.85 -5.03
N ASP A 95 -9.53 -4.65 -4.58
CA ASP A 95 -8.93 -5.74 -5.38
C ASP A 95 -9.89 -6.92 -5.57
N ILE A 96 -10.72 -7.24 -4.58
CA ILE A 96 -11.78 -8.26 -4.71
C ILE A 96 -12.83 -7.80 -5.73
N ILE A 97 -13.25 -6.53 -5.64
CA ILE A 97 -14.22 -5.96 -6.58
C ILE A 97 -13.62 -5.88 -7.99
N GLU A 98 -12.32 -5.63 -8.12
CA GLU A 98 -11.61 -5.65 -9.41
C GLU A 98 -11.71 -7.02 -10.10
N VAL A 99 -11.58 -8.11 -9.35
CA VAL A 99 -11.76 -9.47 -9.88
C VAL A 99 -13.21 -9.74 -10.29
N GLN A 100 -14.18 -9.21 -9.56
CA GLN A 100 -15.61 -9.38 -9.86
C GLN A 100 -16.05 -8.57 -11.08
N THR A 101 -15.47 -7.38 -11.26
CA THR A 101 -15.84 -6.43 -12.31
C THR A 101 -15.04 -6.59 -13.59
N GLY A 102 -13.94 -7.34 -13.54
CA GLY A 102 -13.13 -7.70 -14.71
C GLY A 102 -12.18 -6.61 -15.18
N GLY A 103 -11.94 -5.57 -14.35
CA GLY A 103 -10.95 -4.55 -14.67
C GLY A 103 -10.80 -3.47 -13.61
N TRP A 104 -9.58 -2.99 -13.41
CA TRP A 104 -9.26 -1.96 -12.41
C TRP A 104 -9.89 -0.58 -12.69
N TRP A 105 -10.32 -0.30 -13.93
CA TRP A 105 -10.98 0.96 -14.34
C TRP A 105 -12.48 0.84 -14.60
N LYS A 106 -13.02 -0.39 -14.63
CA LYS A 106 -14.43 -0.65 -14.90
C LYS A 106 -15.02 -1.34 -13.68
N PRO A 107 -15.93 -0.68 -12.97
CA PRO A 107 -16.49 0.66 -13.20
C PRO A 107 -15.57 1.82 -12.75
N TRP A 108 -15.76 3.02 -13.31
CA TRP A 108 -14.84 4.17 -13.11
C TRP A 108 -14.65 4.58 -11.64
N TRP A 109 -15.66 4.32 -10.79
CA TRP A 109 -15.59 4.60 -9.36
C TRP A 109 -14.55 3.73 -8.63
N LEU A 110 -14.20 2.56 -9.19
CA LEU A 110 -13.15 1.70 -8.64
C LEU A 110 -11.78 2.38 -8.74
N LEU A 111 -11.53 3.09 -9.85
CA LEU A 111 -10.31 3.87 -10.05
C LEU A 111 -10.24 5.03 -9.05
N LEU A 112 -11.36 5.74 -8.84
CA LEU A 112 -11.43 6.79 -7.82
C LEU A 112 -11.18 6.24 -6.41
N TRP A 113 -11.77 5.10 -6.07
CA TRP A 113 -11.55 4.44 -4.80
C TRP A 113 -10.07 4.11 -4.63
N LYS A 114 -9.46 3.36 -5.55
CA LYS A 114 -8.04 3.01 -5.47
C LYS A 114 -7.16 4.24 -5.36
N SER A 115 -7.43 5.27 -6.15
CA SER A 115 -6.69 6.54 -6.11
C SER A 115 -6.81 7.22 -4.74
N SER A 116 -8.02 7.24 -4.15
CA SER A 116 -8.24 7.81 -2.81
C SER A 116 -7.48 7.05 -1.72
N CYS A 117 -7.43 5.73 -1.82
CA CYS A 117 -6.66 4.89 -0.90
C CYS A 117 -5.15 5.16 -1.04
N VAL A 118 -4.64 5.26 -2.27
CA VAL A 118 -3.23 5.57 -2.53
C VAL A 118 -2.85 6.94 -1.96
N ILE A 119 -3.70 7.96 -2.14
CA ILE A 119 -3.50 9.27 -1.52
C ILE A 119 -3.48 9.13 0.02
N GLY A 120 -4.38 8.33 0.58
CA GLY A 120 -4.40 8.02 2.01
C GLY A 120 -3.10 7.40 2.51
N PHE A 121 -2.53 6.44 1.77
CA PHE A 121 -1.23 5.85 2.09
C PHE A 121 -0.11 6.89 2.07
N ILE A 122 -0.08 7.76 1.06
CA ILE A 122 0.93 8.82 0.94
C ILE A 122 0.83 9.80 2.12
N VAL A 123 -0.37 10.22 2.49
CA VAL A 123 -0.60 11.12 3.64
C VAL A 123 -0.17 10.46 4.96
N CYS A 124 -0.58 9.22 5.21
CA CYS A 124 -0.17 8.48 6.40
C CYS A 124 1.34 8.27 6.46
N PHE A 125 1.97 8.00 5.32
CA PHE A 125 3.41 7.82 5.22
C PHE A 125 4.18 9.13 5.47
N TRP A 126 3.75 10.24 4.88
CA TRP A 126 4.35 11.55 5.15
C TRP A 126 4.22 11.96 6.61
N ASP A 127 3.08 11.71 7.23
CA ASP A 127 2.88 12.01 8.63
C ASP A 127 3.79 11.16 9.53
N TYR A 128 3.96 9.87 9.22
CA TYR A 128 4.91 8.99 9.92
C TYR A 128 6.34 9.54 9.85
N LEU A 129 6.79 9.97 8.67
CA LEU A 129 8.12 10.54 8.47
C LEU A 129 8.32 11.84 9.26
N LYS A 130 7.32 12.71 9.26
CA LYS A 130 7.35 13.97 10.01
C LYS A 130 7.50 13.73 11.51
N ILE A 131 6.78 12.74 12.06
CA ILE A 131 6.89 12.37 13.48
C ILE A 131 8.28 11.79 13.78
N GLN A 132 8.85 10.98 12.89
CA GLN A 132 10.19 10.43 13.10
C GLN A 132 11.26 11.52 13.11
N HIS A 133 11.14 12.51 12.22
CA HIS A 133 12.05 13.66 12.18
C HIS A 133 12.04 14.45 13.50
N SER A 134 10.87 14.65 14.11
CA SER A 134 10.74 15.39 15.38
C SER A 134 11.34 14.65 16.59
N LYS A 135 11.58 13.33 16.50
CA LYS A 135 12.18 12.55 17.60
C LYS A 135 13.70 12.48 17.56
N ASN A 136 14.31 12.81 16.42
CA ASN A 136 15.75 12.77 16.22
C ASN A 136 16.44 14.14 16.42
N HIS A 137 15.66 15.15 16.81
CA HIS A 137 16.10 16.46 17.28
C HIS A 137 15.67 16.63 18.73
#